data_AF-A0A2V6PDP8-F1
#
_entry.id   AF-A0A2V6PDP8-F1
#
_cell.length_a   1.000
_cell.length_b   1.000
_cell.length_c   1.000
_cell.angle_alpha   90.00
_cell.angle_beta   90.00
_cell.angle_gamma   90.00
#
_symmetry.space_group_name_H-M   'P 1'
#
loop_
_entity.id
_entity.type
_entity.pdbx_description
1 polymer ?
#
loop_
_entity_poly.entity_id
_entity_poly.type
_entity_poly.pdbx_seq_one_letter_code
_entity_poly.pdbx_strand_id
1 'polypeptide(L)'
;MARTRTTQKRSVASLLELKVVAIGNSRGVRLPKKLLERHAIRDAVVLEEREDGLLLHSKKDRRLSWEETFKDMAGEREDWRDLDVTLADGLEHEPW
;
A
#
# COMPACT_ATOMS: atom_id res chain seq x y z
N MET A 1 24.78 -14.76 -18.49
CA MET A 1 23.35 -14.62 -18.12
C MET A 1 23.15 -13.24 -17.50
N ALA A 2 22.52 -12.32 -18.23
CA ALA A 2 22.38 -10.92 -17.82
C ALA A 2 21.18 -10.77 -16.89
N ARG A 3 21.43 -10.28 -15.67
CA ARG A 3 20.38 -9.93 -14.70
C ARG A 3 19.69 -8.67 -15.19
N THR A 4 18.43 -8.79 -15.57
CA THR A 4 17.58 -7.69 -16.02
C THR A 4 17.40 -6.70 -14.89
N ARG A 5 17.85 -5.45 -15.11
CA ARG A 5 17.55 -4.33 -14.22
C ARG A 5 16.09 -3.98 -14.45
N THR A 6 15.23 -4.29 -13.48
CA THR A 6 13.85 -3.80 -13.45
C THR A 6 13.91 -2.28 -13.39
N THR A 7 13.65 -1.64 -14.53
CA THR A 7 13.61 -0.18 -14.65
C THR A 7 12.41 0.31 -13.86
N GLN A 8 12.62 0.72 -12.61
CA GLN A 8 11.61 1.42 -11.83
C GLN A 8 11.24 2.70 -12.59
N LYS A 9 10.04 2.70 -13.17
CA LYS A 9 9.47 3.81 -13.93
C LYS A 9 9.50 5.05 -13.03
N ARG A 10 10.37 6.03 -13.33
CA ARG A 10 10.42 7.30 -12.59
C ARG A 10 9.05 7.94 -12.71
N SER A 11 8.30 7.98 -11.62
CA SER A 11 7.03 8.72 -11.58
C SER A 11 7.36 10.19 -11.80
N VAL A 12 6.70 10.81 -12.77
CA VAL A 12 6.78 12.26 -12.98
C VAL A 12 6.32 12.97 -11.71
N ALA A 13 7.25 13.67 -11.05
CA ALA A 13 6.93 14.48 -9.90
C ALA A 13 6.09 15.68 -10.39
N SER A 14 4.85 15.79 -9.92
CA SER A 14 4.03 16.98 -10.18
C SER A 14 4.42 18.04 -9.15
N LEU A 15 4.95 19.18 -9.61
CA LEU A 15 5.30 20.29 -8.74
C LEU A 15 4.05 21.15 -8.50
N LEU A 16 3.61 21.25 -7.25
CA LEU A 16 2.50 22.13 -6.84
C LEU A 16 2.98 23.06 -5.75
N GLU A 17 2.78 24.35 -5.96
CA GLU A 17 2.96 25.35 -4.91
C GLU A 17 1.71 25.41 -4.03
N LEU A 18 1.89 25.27 -2.72
CA LEU A 18 0.80 25.30 -1.75
C LEU A 18 0.96 26.49 -0.80
N LYS A 19 -0.16 27.12 -0.46
CA LYS A 19 -0.17 28.19 0.54
C LYS A 19 -0.03 27.61 1.95
N VAL A 20 0.87 28.21 2.72
CA VAL A 20 0.99 27.98 4.16
C VAL A 20 0.06 28.95 4.90
N VAL A 21 -0.81 28.40 5.76
CA VAL A 21 -1.78 29.16 6.55
C VAL A 21 -1.45 29.04 8.04
N ALA A 22 -1.84 30.05 8.83
CA ALA A 22 -1.70 29.98 10.28
C ALA A 22 -2.77 29.06 10.89
N ILE A 23 -2.38 28.26 11.88
CA ILE A 23 -3.26 27.41 12.69
C ILE A 23 -2.84 27.60 14.14
N GLY A 24 -3.38 28.63 14.81
CA GLY A 24 -2.92 29.02 16.16
C GLY A 24 -1.41 29.36 16.17
N ASN A 25 -0.64 28.72 17.06
CA ASN A 25 0.83 28.87 17.11
C ASN A 25 1.58 28.02 16.05
N SER A 26 0.84 27.32 15.18
CA SER A 26 1.40 26.44 14.16
C SER A 26 1.11 26.95 12.75
N ARG A 27 1.66 26.26 11.77
CA ARG A 27 1.44 26.48 10.34
C ARG A 27 0.90 25.21 9.70
N GLY A 28 0.02 25.34 8.73
CA GLY A 28 -0.50 24.21 7.96
C GLY A 28 -0.50 24.47 6.46
N VAL A 29 -0.54 23.40 5.67
CA VAL A 29 -0.68 23.44 4.21
C VAL A 29 -2.03 22.86 3.81
N ARG A 30 -2.73 23.52 2.88
CA ARG A 30 -4.02 23.01 2.37
C ARG A 30 -3.75 22.03 1.22
N LEU A 31 -3.95 20.74 1.48
CA LEU A 31 -3.83 19.70 0.46
C LEU A 31 -5.15 19.56 -0.34
N PRO A 32 -5.12 19.52 -1.69
CA PRO A 32 -6.27 19.18 -2.50
C PRO A 32 -6.83 17.79 -2.16
N LYS A 33 -8.16 17.66 -2.07
CA LYS A 33 -8.84 16.38 -1.77
C LYS A 33 -8.39 15.24 -2.68
N LYS A 34 -8.22 15.52 -3.98
CA LYS A 34 -7.76 14.55 -4.98
C LYS A 34 -6.39 13.94 -4.66
N LEU A 35 -5.49 14.68 -3.99
CA LEU A 35 -4.20 14.14 -3.55
C LEU A 35 -4.37 13.20 -2.35
N LEU A 36 -5.20 13.58 -1.38
CA LEU A 36 -5.49 12.72 -0.22
C LEU A 36 -6.09 11.38 -0.68
N GLU A 37 -7.06 11.43 -1.61
CA GLU A 37 -7.70 10.24 -2.17
C GLU A 37 -6.71 9.33 -2.91
N ARG A 38 -5.85 9.91 -3.76
CA ARG A 38 -4.82 9.16 -4.50
C ARG A 38 -3.83 8.44 -3.58
N HIS A 39 -3.50 9.03 -2.45
CA HIS A 39 -2.56 8.48 -1.48
C HIS A 39 -3.23 7.72 -0.32
N ALA A 40 -4.54 7.46 -0.43
CA ALA A 40 -5.34 6.79 0.59
C ALA A 40 -5.18 7.41 2.00
N ILE A 41 -4.98 8.73 2.07
CA ILE A 41 -4.90 9.48 3.31
C ILE A 41 -6.33 9.82 3.74
N ARG A 42 -6.70 9.40 4.95
CA ARG A 42 -8.04 9.64 5.52
C ARG A 42 -7.97 10.67 6.64
N ASP A 43 -7.62 10.21 7.85
CA ASP A 43 -7.73 11.00 9.08
C ASP A 43 -6.39 11.57 9.54
N ALA A 44 -5.30 10.82 9.30
CA ALA A 44 -3.98 11.19 9.79
C ALA A 44 -2.90 10.92 8.74
N VAL A 45 -1.85 11.74 8.80
CA VAL A 45 -0.60 11.58 8.06
C VAL A 45 0.54 11.43 9.06
N VAL A 46 1.57 10.71 8.64
CA VAL A 46 2.86 10.69 9.33
C VAL A 46 3.78 11.66 8.60
N LEU A 47 4.49 12.48 9.38
CA LEU A 47 5.49 13.41 8.90
C LEU A 47 6.86 12.89 9.31
N GLU A 48 7.72 12.64 8.33
CA GLU A 48 9.13 12.35 8.54
C GLU A 48 9.96 13.58 8.12
N GLU A 49 10.79 14.07 9.02
CA GLU A 49 11.78 15.10 8.70
C GLU A 49 13.00 14.46 8.04
N ARG A 50 13.43 15.01 6.91
CA ARG A 50 14.57 14.55 6.12
C ARG A 50 15.46 15.75 5.77
N GLU A 51 16.70 15.49 5.36
CA GLU A 51 17.64 16.55 4.97
C GLU A 51 17.14 17.39 3.79
N ASP A 52 16.38 16.79 2.88
CA ASP A 52 15.84 17.42 1.68
C ASP A 52 14.41 17.96 1.85
N GLY A 53 13.80 17.78 3.03
CA GLY A 53 12.48 18.34 3.34
C GLY A 53 11.61 17.44 4.21
N LEU A 54 10.30 17.59 4.05
CA LEU A 54 9.30 16.88 4.83
C LEU A 54 8.62 15.82 3.97
N LEU A 55 8.72 14.55 4.35
CA LEU A 55 7.95 13.48 3.71
C LEU A 55 6.64 13.26 4.48
N LEU A 56 5.53 13.51 3.80
CA LEU A 56 4.19 13.16 4.28
C LEU A 56 3.75 11.85 3.64
N HIS A 57 3.34 10.89 4.45
CA HIS A 57 2.74 9.65 3.95
C HIS A 57 1.53 9.24 4.79
N SER A 58 0.65 8.41 4.22
CA SER A 58 -0.44 7.83 4.99
C SER A 58 0.13 7.03 6.16
N LYS A 59 -0.55 7.11 7.31
CA LYS A 59 -0.28 6.15 8.39
C LYS A 59 -0.54 4.77 7.78
N LYS A 60 0.51 3.93 7.70
CA LYS A 60 0.33 2.55 7.30
C LYS A 60 -0.64 1.94 8.31
N ASP A 61 -1.89 1.74 7.88
CA ASP A 61 -2.74 0.75 8.53
C ASP A 61 -1.90 -0.52 8.54
N ARG A 62 -1.76 -1.17 9.70
CA ARG A 62 -0.88 -2.32 9.93
C ARG A 62 -1.41 -3.54 9.18
N ARG A 63 -1.55 -3.43 7.86
CA ARG A 63 -1.65 -4.56 6.96
C ARG A 63 -0.27 -5.20 7.02
N LEU A 64 -0.24 -6.39 7.60
CA LEU A 64 0.91 -7.26 7.63
C LEU A 64 1.54 -7.25 6.23
N SER A 65 2.86 -7.08 6.19
CA SER A 65 3.60 -7.34 4.95
C SER A 65 3.31 -8.77 4.49
N TRP A 66 3.46 -9.07 3.19
CA TRP A 66 3.28 -10.43 2.68
C TRP A 66 4.05 -11.48 3.49
N GLU A 67 5.23 -11.13 3.98
CA GLU A 67 6.06 -11.99 4.82
C GLU A 67 5.44 -12.23 6.21
N GLU A 68 4.89 -11.18 6.83
CA GLU A 68 4.17 -11.28 8.09
C GLU A 68 2.85 -12.05 7.94
N THR A 69 2.09 -11.82 6.86
CA THR A 69 0.86 -12.57 6.55
C THR A 69 1.17 -14.05 6.29
N PHE A 70 2.25 -14.35 5.58
CA PHE A 70 2.67 -15.73 5.31
C PHE A 70 3.07 -16.45 6.61
N LYS A 71 3.76 -15.77 7.51
CA LYS A 71 4.11 -16.33 8.83
C LYS A 71 2.88 -16.59 9.70
N ASP A 72 1.90 -15.70 9.65
CA ASP A 72 0.64 -15.82 10.40
C ASP A 72 -0.20 -17.00 9.85
N MET A 73 -0.35 -17.09 8.53
CA MET A 73 -1.02 -18.22 7.86
C MET A 73 -0.31 -19.57 8.12
N ALA A 74 1.01 -19.58 8.27
CA ALA A 74 1.75 -20.81 8.59
C ALA A 74 1.49 -21.32 10.03
N GLY A 75 1.03 -20.44 10.94
CA GLY A 75 0.66 -20.79 12.31
C GLY A 75 -0.80 -21.22 12.47
N GLU A 76 -1.68 -20.75 11.57
CA GLU A 76 -3.08 -21.14 11.51
C GLU A 76 -3.21 -22.54 10.90
N ARG A 77 -3.79 -23.48 11.64
CA ARG A 77 -4.05 -24.84 11.15
C ARG A 77 -5.37 -24.82 10.38
N GLU A 78 -5.35 -24.24 9.18
CA GLU A 78 -6.54 -24.18 8.31
C GLU A 78 -6.95 -25.59 7.86
N ASP A 79 -8.21 -25.94 8.11
CA ASP A 79 -8.83 -27.19 7.70
C ASP A 79 -9.46 -27.00 6.31
N TRP A 80 -8.68 -27.31 5.28
CA TRP A 80 -9.05 -27.13 3.88
C TRP A 80 -9.94 -28.26 3.32
N ARG A 81 -10.48 -29.14 4.17
CA ARG A 81 -11.25 -30.31 3.72
C ARG A 81 -12.58 -29.94 3.05
N ASP A 82 -13.05 -28.71 3.23
CA ASP A 82 -14.25 -28.19 2.54
C ASP A 82 -14.01 -27.99 1.03
N LEU A 83 -12.77 -27.76 0.60
CA LEU A 83 -12.40 -27.61 -0.81
C LEU A 83 -12.39 -28.93 -1.59
N ASP A 84 -12.39 -30.07 -0.88
CA ASP A 84 -12.43 -31.42 -1.47
C ASP A 84 -13.77 -31.67 -2.20
N VAL A 85 -14.86 -31.04 -1.72
CA VAL A 85 -16.21 -31.16 -2.32
C VAL A 85 -16.23 -30.57 -3.74
N THR A 86 -15.47 -29.52 -4.00
CA THR A 86 -15.40 -28.85 -5.31
C THR A 86 -14.58 -29.59 -6.36
N LEU A 87 -13.71 -30.54 -5.98
CA LEU A 87 -12.97 -31.38 -6.93
C LEU A 87 -13.86 -32.43 -7.61
N ALA A 88 -14.97 -32.80 -6.98
CA ALA A 88 -15.91 -33.80 -7.47
C ALA A 88 -16.96 -33.25 -8.45
N ASP A 89 -17.02 -31.93 -8.70
CA ASP A 89 -18.12 -31.29 -9.45
C ASP A 89 -17.77 -30.93 -10.91
N GLY A 90 -16.68 -31.45 -11.50
CA GLY A 90 -16.54 -31.40 -12.96
C GLY A 90 -15.16 -31.13 -13.58
N LEU A 91 -14.05 -31.51 -12.95
CA LEU A 91 -12.71 -31.44 -13.58
C LEU A 91 -12.22 -32.78 -14.13
N GLU A 92 -13.07 -33.80 -14.16
CA GLU A 92 -12.71 -35.15 -14.60
C GLU A 92 -12.67 -35.35 -16.13
N HIS A 93 -12.93 -34.31 -16.93
CA HIS A 93 -13.04 -34.50 -18.38
C HIS A 93 -12.64 -33.30 -19.25
N GLU A 94 -11.43 -32.76 -19.09
CA GLU A 94 -10.80 -31.99 -20.18
C GLU A 94 -9.57 -32.76 -20.72
N PRO A 95 -9.66 -33.33 -21.93
CA PRO A 95 -8.48 -33.79 -22.64
C PRO A 95 -7.68 -32.57 -23.13
N TRP A 96 -6.43 -32.50 -22.69
CA TRP A 96 -5.38 -31.58 -23.14
C TRP A 96 -5.16 -31.58 -24.66
#